data_AF-A0A6L4AWB9-F1
#
_entry.id   AF-A0A6L4AWB9-F1
#
_cell.length_a   1.000
_cell.length_b   1.000
_cell.length_c   1.000
_cell.angle_alpha   90.00
_cell.angle_beta   90.00
_cell.angle_gamma   90.00
#
_symmetry.space_group_name_H-M   'P 1'
#
loop_
_entity.id
_entity.type
_entity.pdbx_description
1 polymer ?
#
loop_
_entity_poly.entity_id
_entity_poly.type
_entity_poly.pdbx_seq_one_letter_code
_entity_poly.pdbx_strand_id
1 'polypeptide(L)'
;MVTVGATFRPRSPPVTPEPESIPSAPAAAPPGADPAWLESCFRVHGEAVYRAALRVTGSPSDAEDVLQTIFLRLSRRPPGETLGADPGGYLHRSAVHAALDVLRSRHRAGWVPLEAAGEPPALDPGTDP
;
A
#
# COMPACT_ATOMS: atom_id res chain seq x y z
N MET A 1 -6.13 -26.07 66.78
CA MET A 1 -7.03 -24.92 67.01
C MET A 1 -7.07 -24.11 65.71
N VAL A 2 -8.26 -23.95 65.14
CA VAL A 2 -8.58 -23.40 63.81
C VAL A 2 -8.30 -21.89 63.76
N THR A 3 -7.89 -21.33 62.60
CA THR A 3 -8.49 -20.10 62.03
C THR A 3 -8.15 -19.99 60.54
N VAL A 4 -9.21 -20.01 59.75
CA VAL A 4 -9.32 -19.70 58.33
C VAL A 4 -9.15 -18.19 58.13
N GLY A 5 -8.44 -17.78 57.09
CA GLY A 5 -8.32 -16.40 56.66
C GLY A 5 -8.25 -16.29 55.14
N ALA A 6 -9.18 -16.93 54.43
CA ALA A 6 -9.34 -16.72 53.00
C ALA A 6 -9.91 -15.30 52.78
N THR A 7 -9.03 -14.35 52.47
CA THR A 7 -9.43 -13.01 52.04
C THR A 7 -10.06 -13.10 50.66
N PHE A 8 -11.39 -13.10 50.64
CA PHE A 8 -12.23 -12.91 49.47
C PHE A 8 -11.87 -11.57 48.78
N ARG A 9 -11.23 -11.65 47.61
CA ARG A 9 -10.97 -10.50 46.75
C ARG A 9 -12.24 -10.21 45.94
N PRO A 10 -12.82 -9.00 46.01
CA PRO A 10 -14.04 -8.70 45.27
C PRO A 10 -13.79 -8.77 43.75
N ARG A 11 -14.80 -9.31 43.04
CA ARG A 11 -14.90 -9.29 41.58
C ARG A 11 -14.82 -7.85 41.07
N SER A 12 -13.96 -7.60 40.08
CA SER A 12 -13.96 -6.34 39.33
C SER A 12 -15.36 -6.05 38.77
N PRO A 13 -15.82 -4.78 38.76
CA PRO A 13 -17.05 -4.43 38.06
C PRO A 13 -16.87 -4.64 36.54
N PRO A 14 -17.96 -4.85 35.78
CA PRO A 14 -17.89 -4.88 34.33
C PRO A 14 -17.40 -3.51 33.83
N VAL A 15 -16.32 -3.52 33.04
CA VAL A 15 -15.91 -2.35 32.26
C VAL A 15 -16.98 -2.12 31.20
N THR A 16 -17.81 -1.11 31.41
CA THR A 16 -18.61 -0.53 30.32
C THR A 16 -17.61 0.01 29.29
N PRO A 17 -17.70 -0.34 28.00
CA PRO A 17 -16.89 0.34 27.00
C PRO A 17 -17.44 1.77 26.89
N GLU A 18 -16.80 2.70 27.61
CA GLU A 18 -16.82 4.11 27.24
C GLU A 18 -16.46 4.18 25.75
N PRO A 19 -17.19 4.94 24.92
CA PRO A 19 -16.76 5.15 23.55
C PRO A 19 -15.40 5.85 23.60
N GLU A 20 -14.33 5.08 23.47
CA GLU A 20 -13.00 5.58 23.20
C GLU A 20 -13.13 6.47 21.97
N SER A 21 -13.17 7.77 22.22
CA SER A 21 -12.99 8.78 21.20
C SER A 21 -11.59 8.53 20.65
N ILE A 22 -11.51 7.76 19.57
CA ILE A 22 -10.30 7.58 18.79
C ILE A 22 -9.87 9.02 18.46
N PRO A 23 -8.71 9.50 18.94
CA PRO A 23 -8.24 10.81 18.53
C PRO A 23 -8.00 10.76 17.03
N SER A 24 -9.00 11.19 16.27
CA SER A 24 -8.95 11.45 14.83
C SER A 24 -8.22 12.77 14.64
N ALA A 25 -6.92 12.74 14.92
CA ALA A 25 -6.00 13.74 14.44
C ALA A 25 -4.89 12.94 13.76
N PRO A 26 -4.67 13.08 12.45
CA PRO A 26 -3.44 12.56 11.88
C PRO A 26 -2.32 13.22 12.65
N ALA A 27 -1.52 12.42 13.37
CA ALA A 27 -0.25 12.87 13.92
C ALA A 27 0.42 13.65 12.80
N ALA A 28 0.61 14.97 13.00
CA ALA A 28 0.97 15.90 11.95
C ALA A 28 2.19 15.33 11.22
N ALA A 29 1.94 14.76 10.04
CA ALA A 29 3.01 14.26 9.20
C ALA A 29 3.96 15.45 8.99
N PRO A 30 5.29 15.23 9.02
CA PRO A 30 6.22 16.31 8.73
C PRO A 30 5.77 17.00 7.44
N PRO A 31 5.88 18.34 7.34
CA PRO A 31 5.42 19.05 6.17
C PRO A 31 6.06 18.38 4.95
N GLY A 32 5.20 17.83 4.09
CA GLY A 32 5.62 17.20 2.85
C GLY A 32 6.06 18.24 1.83
N ALA A 33 6.15 17.83 0.57
CA ALA A 33 6.53 18.74 -0.49
C ALA A 33 5.50 19.87 -0.58
N ASP A 34 5.95 21.05 -1.03
CA ASP A 34 5.06 22.18 -1.30
C ASP A 34 3.92 21.71 -2.25
N PRO A 35 2.64 21.81 -1.82
CA PRO A 35 1.50 21.37 -2.64
C PRO A 35 1.44 22.04 -4.01
N ALA A 36 1.81 23.33 -4.11
CA ALA A 36 1.76 24.06 -5.38
C ALA A 36 2.82 23.56 -6.36
N TRP A 37 4.03 23.26 -5.85
CA TRP A 37 5.08 22.64 -6.64
C TRP A 37 4.68 21.24 -7.10
N LEU A 38 4.11 20.42 -6.22
CA LEU A 38 3.70 19.06 -6.54
C LEU A 38 2.60 19.04 -7.61
N GLU A 39 1.59 19.91 -7.49
CA GLU A 39 0.52 20.05 -8.48
C GLU A 39 1.08 20.48 -9.84
N SER A 40 1.98 21.48 -9.86
CA SER A 40 2.65 21.91 -11.09
C SER A 40 3.43 20.77 -11.74
N CYS A 41 4.22 20.04 -10.95
CA CYS A 41 4.98 18.89 -11.40
C CYS A 41 4.07 17.79 -11.98
N PHE A 42 2.93 17.52 -11.33
CA PHE A 42 1.95 16.55 -11.82
C PHE A 42 1.30 17.00 -13.13
N ARG A 43 0.88 18.26 -13.23
CA ARG A 43 0.28 18.80 -14.45
C ARG A 43 1.24 18.74 -15.65
N VAL A 44 2.53 19.03 -15.42
CA VAL A 44 3.52 19.06 -16.50
C VAL A 44 3.98 17.65 -16.90
N HIS A 45 4.17 16.73 -15.95
CA HIS A 45 4.84 15.45 -16.21
C HIS A 45 3.97 14.21 -16.02
N GLY A 46 2.77 14.35 -15.43
CA GLY A 46 1.90 13.22 -15.07
C GLY A 46 1.54 12.33 -16.26
N GLU A 47 1.14 12.93 -17.39
CA GLU A 47 0.84 12.15 -18.60
C GLU A 47 2.09 11.43 -19.13
N ALA A 48 3.25 12.09 -19.16
CA ALA A 48 4.48 11.48 -19.64
C ALA A 48 4.91 10.27 -18.77
N VAL A 49 4.76 10.38 -17.45
CA VAL A 49 5.00 9.30 -16.50
C VAL A 49 4.03 8.14 -16.73
N TYR A 50 2.73 8.44 -16.84
CA TYR A 50 1.71 7.43 -17.11
C TYR A 50 1.98 6.69 -18.43
N ARG A 51 2.28 7.42 -19.51
CA ARG A 51 2.60 6.83 -20.82
C ARG A 51 3.88 5.99 -20.79
N ALA A 52 4.90 6.42 -20.05
CA ALA A 52 6.12 5.64 -19.89
C ALA A 52 5.84 4.34 -19.13
N ALA A 53 5.10 4.39 -18.03
CA ALA A 53 4.70 3.22 -17.27
C ALA A 53 3.84 2.27 -18.12
N LEU A 54 2.82 2.79 -18.80
CA LEU A 54 1.91 2.01 -19.65
C LEU A 54 2.63 1.25 -20.76
N ARG A 55 3.67 1.85 -21.37
CA ARG A 55 4.48 1.18 -22.40
C ARG A 55 5.26 -0.02 -21.85
N VAL A 56 5.64 0.01 -20.58
CA VAL A 56 6.37 -1.07 -19.93
C VAL A 56 5.41 -2.11 -19.40
N THR A 57 4.40 -1.71 -18.62
CA THR A 57 3.47 -2.64 -17.95
C THR A 57 2.47 -3.28 -18.91
N GLY A 58 2.07 -2.59 -19.98
CA GLY A 58 0.97 -2.99 -20.86
C GLY A 58 -0.40 -3.02 -20.17
N SER A 59 -0.49 -2.54 -18.94
CA SER A 59 -1.69 -2.59 -18.08
C SER A 59 -2.03 -1.17 -17.60
N PRO A 60 -3.22 -0.63 -17.91
CA PRO A 60 -3.64 0.69 -17.44
C PRO A 60 -3.64 0.82 -15.92
N SER A 61 -4.14 -0.21 -15.22
CA SER A 61 -4.17 -0.23 -13.75
C SER A 61 -2.77 -0.17 -13.16
N ASP A 62 -1.85 -1.01 -13.65
CA ASP A 62 -0.47 -1.01 -13.16
C ASP A 62 0.24 0.32 -13.46
N ALA A 63 -0.08 0.94 -14.61
CA ALA A 63 0.49 2.23 -14.97
C ALA A 63 0.01 3.36 -14.06
N GLU A 64 -1.26 3.33 -13.67
CA GLU A 64 -1.82 4.26 -12.68
C GLU A 64 -1.19 4.05 -11.30
N ASP A 65 -1.02 2.81 -10.86
CA ASP A 65 -0.36 2.51 -9.58
C ASP A 65 1.10 2.99 -9.56
N VAL A 66 1.82 2.84 -10.67
CA VAL A 66 3.19 3.38 -10.82
C VAL A 66 3.18 4.91 -10.73
N LEU A 67 2.27 5.57 -11.45
CA LEU A 67 2.11 7.03 -11.40
C LEU A 67 1.84 7.50 -9.97
N GLN A 68 0.85 6.91 -9.30
CA GLN A 68 0.48 7.23 -7.92
C GLN A 68 1.66 7.00 -6.98
N THR A 69 2.34 5.87 -7.10
CA THR A 69 3.52 5.53 -6.26
C THR A 69 4.61 6.59 -6.38
N ILE A 70 4.90 7.08 -7.58
CA ILE A 70 5.93 8.11 -7.80
C ILE A 70 5.50 9.43 -7.15
N PHE A 71 4.28 9.90 -7.41
CA PHE A 71 3.81 11.18 -6.88
C PHE A 71 3.58 11.14 -5.36
N LEU A 72 3.20 10.00 -4.79
CA LEU A 72 3.16 9.78 -3.34
C LEU A 72 4.54 9.79 -2.70
N ARG A 73 5.59 9.36 -3.42
CA ARG A 73 6.97 9.49 -2.93
C ARG A 73 7.45 10.94 -3.00
N LEU A 74 7.06 11.68 -4.03
CA LEU A 74 7.38 13.10 -4.15
C LEU A 74 6.69 13.94 -3.08
N SER A 75 5.42 13.65 -2.77
CA SER A 75 4.67 14.38 -1.74
C SER A 75 5.28 14.26 -0.35
N ARG A 76 6.06 13.21 -0.08
CA ARG A 76 6.75 12.97 1.19
C ARG A 76 8.13 13.63 1.30
N ARG A 77 8.60 14.32 0.26
CA ARG A 77 9.88 15.04 0.31
C ARG A 77 9.78 16.28 1.18
N PRO A 78 10.88 16.74 1.79
CA PRO A 78 10.90 18.00 2.52
C PRO A 78 10.51 19.18 1.61
N PRO A 79 9.84 20.21 2.14
CA PRO A 79 9.56 21.43 1.39
C PRO A 79 10.87 22.11 0.97
N GLY A 80 10.92 22.60 -0.27
CA GLY A 80 12.13 23.19 -0.86
C GLY A 80 13.03 22.20 -1.60
N GLU A 81 12.84 20.88 -1.45
CA GLU A 81 13.57 19.87 -2.21
C GLU A 81 12.86 19.55 -3.54
N THR A 82 13.38 20.09 -4.65
CA THR A 82 12.85 19.84 -6.00
C THR A 82 13.64 18.76 -6.75
N LEU A 83 13.18 18.36 -7.93
CA LEU A 83 13.79 17.31 -8.75
C LEU A 83 15.11 17.71 -9.46
N GLY A 84 15.68 18.88 -9.11
CA GLY A 84 16.89 19.41 -9.75
C GLY A 84 16.61 19.95 -11.15
N ALA A 85 17.65 19.98 -11.99
CA ALA A 85 17.62 20.66 -13.29
C ALA A 85 16.84 19.92 -14.40
N ASP A 86 16.67 18.59 -14.30
CA ASP A 86 15.92 17.78 -15.26
C ASP A 86 14.85 16.90 -14.56
N PRO A 87 13.72 17.49 -14.16
CA PRO A 87 12.61 16.75 -13.57
C PRO A 87 12.04 15.67 -14.51
N GLY A 88 11.97 15.96 -15.81
CA GLY A 88 11.40 15.05 -16.81
C GLY A 88 12.20 13.77 -16.97
N GLY A 89 13.53 13.87 -17.11
CA GLY A 89 14.42 12.71 -17.22
C GLY A 89 14.53 11.91 -15.91
N TYR A 90 14.44 12.58 -14.75
CA TYR A 90 14.29 11.89 -13.46
C TYR A 90 13.00 11.05 -13.43
N LEU A 91 11.86 11.69 -13.72
CA LEU A 91 10.54 11.05 -13.65
C LEU A 91 10.39 9.91 -14.65
N HIS A 92 10.92 10.06 -15.86
CA HIS A 92 10.92 8.99 -16.85
C HIS A 92 11.67 7.75 -16.34
N ARG A 93 12.88 7.91 -15.80
CA ARG A 93 13.64 6.80 -15.22
C ARG A 93 12.93 6.16 -14.03
N SER A 94 12.35 6.97 -13.14
CA SER A 94 11.54 6.47 -12.03
C SER A 94 10.34 5.65 -12.51
N ALA A 95 9.64 6.10 -13.56
CA ALA A 95 8.51 5.39 -14.15
C ALA A 95 8.93 4.03 -14.72
N VAL A 96 10.00 3.99 -15.51
CA VAL A 96 10.52 2.75 -16.10
C VAL A 96 10.96 1.77 -15.02
N HIS A 97 11.71 2.22 -14.01
CA HIS A 97 12.15 1.35 -12.92
C HIS A 97 10.98 0.78 -12.13
N ALA A 98 10.02 1.61 -11.70
CA ALA A 98 8.87 1.17 -10.95
C ALA A 98 7.98 0.21 -11.77
N ALA A 99 7.78 0.47 -13.06
CA ALA A 99 7.02 -0.42 -13.94
C ALA A 99 7.69 -1.79 -14.13
N LEU A 100 9.02 -1.83 -14.25
CA LEU A 100 9.77 -3.10 -14.28
C LEU A 100 9.62 -3.88 -12.97
N ASP A 101 9.57 -3.20 -11.83
CA ASP A 101 9.35 -3.85 -10.54
C ASP A 101 7.96 -4.47 -10.44
N VAL A 102 6.93 -3.81 -10.96
CA VAL A 102 5.57 -4.37 -11.06
C VAL A 102 5.57 -5.64 -11.92
N LEU A 103 6.19 -5.61 -13.10
CA LEU A 103 6.31 -6.79 -13.97
C LEU A 103 7.04 -7.95 -13.29
N ARG A 104 8.16 -7.68 -12.61
CA ARG A 104 8.91 -8.69 -11.86
C ARG A 104 8.07 -9.28 -10.73
N SER A 105 7.30 -8.45 -10.03
CA SER A 105 6.39 -8.90 -8.97
C SER A 105 5.29 -9.80 -9.51
N ARG A 106 4.66 -9.40 -10.61
CA ARG A 106 3.64 -10.20 -11.29
C ARG A 106 4.18 -11.53 -11.79
N HIS A 107 5.38 -11.52 -12.37
CA HIS A 107 6.03 -12.77 -12.78
C HIS A 107 6.24 -13.67 -11.57
N ARG A 108 6.72 -13.19 -10.42
CA ARG A 108 6.83 -14.02 -9.22
C ARG A 108 5.49 -14.52 -8.69
N ALA A 109 4.45 -13.68 -8.69
CA ALA A 109 3.11 -14.06 -8.23
C ALA A 109 2.42 -15.10 -9.13
N GLY A 110 2.75 -15.11 -10.43
CA GLY A 110 2.27 -16.12 -11.37
C GLY A 110 2.90 -17.50 -11.19
N TRP A 111 3.99 -17.62 -10.41
CA TRP A 111 4.63 -18.90 -10.12
C TRP A 111 4.08 -19.46 -8.81
N VAL A 112 2.96 -20.16 -8.90
CA VAL A 112 2.47 -21.04 -7.82
C VAL A 112 2.98 -22.45 -8.13
N PRO A 113 3.79 -23.08 -7.26
CA PRO A 113 4.17 -24.48 -7.44
C PRO A 113 2.91 -25.33 -7.62
N LEU A 114 2.91 -26.27 -8.57
CA LEU A 114 1.77 -27.14 -8.86
C LEU A 114 1.26 -27.83 -7.59
N GLU A 115 2.17 -28.17 -6.67
CA GLU A 115 1.89 -28.78 -5.36
C GLU A 115 1.08 -27.89 -4.39
N ALA A 116 1.04 -26.57 -4.61
CA ALA A 116 0.30 -25.61 -3.78
C ALA A 116 -1.11 -25.32 -4.34
N ALA A 117 -1.38 -25.70 -5.59
CA ALA A 117 -2.74 -25.80 -6.12
C ALA A 117 -3.34 -27.10 -5.58
N GLY A 118 -3.92 -27.05 -4.37
CA GLY A 118 -4.41 -28.22 -3.66
C GLY A 118 -5.26 -29.17 -4.51
N GLU A 119 -5.24 -30.45 -4.11
CA GLU A 119 -5.99 -31.57 -4.72
C GLU A 119 -7.35 -31.11 -5.26
N PRO A 120 -7.64 -31.29 -6.57
CA PRO A 120 -8.96 -30.98 -7.09
C PRO A 120 -10.01 -31.72 -6.25
N PRO A 121 -11.17 -31.11 -5.94
CA PRO A 121 -12.19 -31.79 -5.16
C PRO A 121 -12.45 -33.14 -5.81
N ALA A 122 -12.30 -34.22 -5.04
CA ALA A 122 -12.53 -35.56 -5.52
C ALA A 122 -13.89 -35.56 -6.22
N LEU A 123 -13.87 -35.74 -7.56
CA LEU A 123 -15.06 -35.99 -8.34
C LEU A 123 -15.69 -37.23 -7.72
N ASP A 124 -16.74 -37.04 -6.92
CA ASP A 124 -17.55 -38.14 -6.40
C ASP A 124 -18.09 -38.91 -7.61
N PRO A 125 -17.62 -40.15 -7.87
CA PRO A 125 -18.02 -40.90 -9.06
C PRO A 125 -19.45 -41.44 -8.96
N GLY A 126 -20.30 -40.93 -8.07
CA GLY A 126 -21.64 -41.46 -7.78
C GLY A 126 -22.84 -40.58 -8.15
N THR A 127 -22.67 -39.40 -8.73
CA THR A 127 -23.83 -38.57 -9.12
C THR A 127 -24.03 -38.54 -10.63
N ASP A 128 -24.67 -39.60 -11.15
CA ASP A 128 -25.44 -39.55 -12.39
C ASP A 128 -26.91 -39.81 -12.02
N PRO A 129 -27.90 -39.10 -12.60
CA PRO A 129 -29.32 -39.23 -12.26
C PRO A 129 -29.98 -40.52 -12.78
#